data_AF-A0A9D0IDV0-F1
#
_entry.id   AF-A0A9D0IDV0-F1
#
_cell.length_a   1.000
_cell.length_b   1.000
_cell.length_c   1.000
_cell.angle_alpha   90.00
_cell.angle_beta   90.00
_cell.angle_gamma   90.00
#
_symmetry.space_group_name_H-M   'P 1'
#
loop_
_entity.id
_entity.type
_entity.pdbx_description
1 polymer ?
#
loop_
_entity_poly.entity_id
_entity_poly.type
_entity_poly.pdbx_seq_one_letter_code
_entity_poly.pdbx_strand_id
1 'polypeptide(L)'
;MRFFRHVLSTFLAEIAIVGLNLLLGVLTARVLGPERRGILALVMTLPVTLVTFADLGISRANIYLIGRRGRSPQQIASNALFFALATGAFLGLGLWLVRGLALRTLLRGLPARYLALILVLTPFLLLYTHWLAILRAFQRFELFNLIRLLMPLSLLGMMGAALLVFHGG
;
A
#
# COMPACT_ATOMS: atom_id res chain seq x y z
N MET A 1 -30.92 -0.25 -9.35
CA MET A 1 -30.26 -1.50 -8.88
C MET A 1 -28.74 -1.56 -9.10
N ARG A 2 -28.11 -0.79 -10.02
CA ARG A 2 -26.64 -0.82 -10.21
C ARG A 2 -25.83 -0.32 -9.00
N PHE A 3 -26.32 0.72 -8.31
CA PHE A 3 -25.67 1.26 -7.10
C PHE A 3 -25.51 0.20 -6.00
N PHE A 4 -26.60 -0.51 -5.66
CA PHE A 4 -26.59 -1.56 -4.65
C PHE A 4 -25.59 -2.68 -4.97
N ARG A 5 -25.50 -3.07 -6.25
CA ARG A 5 -24.52 -4.07 -6.71
C ARG A 5 -23.08 -3.61 -6.50
N HIS A 6 -22.75 -2.36 -6.78
CA HIS A 6 -21.39 -1.83 -6.57
C HIS A 6 -21.04 -1.66 -5.09
N VAL A 7 -21.99 -1.23 -4.27
CA VAL A 7 -21.82 -1.15 -2.81
C VAL A 7 -21.57 -2.55 -2.24
N LEU A 8 -22.43 -3.52 -2.58
CA LEU A 8 -22.29 -4.90 -2.11
C LEU A 8 -20.98 -5.54 -2.58
N SER A 9 -20.60 -5.34 -3.85
CA SER A 9 -19.32 -5.84 -4.39
C SER A 9 -18.12 -5.26 -3.63
N THR A 10 -18.11 -3.96 -3.37
CA THR A 10 -17.02 -3.30 -2.64
C THR A 10 -16.98 -3.75 -1.18
N PHE A 11 -18.14 -3.90 -0.55
CA PHE A 11 -18.25 -4.38 0.82
C PHE A 11 -17.74 -5.81 0.98
N LEU A 12 -18.16 -6.72 0.09
CA LEU A 12 -17.68 -8.10 0.08
C LEU A 12 -16.18 -8.18 -0.21
N ALA A 13 -15.66 -7.36 -1.13
CA ALA A 13 -14.23 -7.27 -1.38
C ALA A 13 -13.47 -6.80 -0.14
N GLU A 14 -14.00 -5.83 0.61
CA GLU A 14 -13.37 -5.35 1.86
C GLU A 14 -13.32 -6.44 2.92
N ILE A 15 -14.42 -7.17 3.12
CA ILE A 15 -14.46 -8.33 4.05
C ILE A 15 -13.41 -9.37 3.66
N ALA A 16 -13.35 -9.73 2.37
CA ALA A 16 -12.39 -10.69 1.87
C ALA A 16 -10.94 -10.21 2.11
N ILE A 17 -10.63 -8.94 1.81
CA ILE A 17 -9.30 -8.36 2.03
C ILE A 17 -8.92 -8.41 3.52
N VAL A 18 -9.84 -8.06 4.41
CA VAL A 18 -9.60 -8.13 5.87
C VAL A 18 -9.29 -9.57 6.30
N GLY A 19 -10.09 -10.54 5.83
CA GLY A 19 -9.87 -11.96 6.12
C GLY A 19 -8.52 -12.47 5.61
N LEU A 20 -8.15 -12.11 4.38
CA LEU A 20 -6.86 -12.50 3.79
C LEU A 20 -5.67 -11.86 4.52
N ASN A 21 -5.78 -10.59 4.91
CA ASN A 21 -4.74 -9.91 5.68
C ASN A 21 -4.58 -10.51 7.09
N LEU A 22 -5.67 -10.94 7.71
CA LEU A 22 -5.62 -11.64 8.99
C LEU A 22 -4.92 -13.00 8.85
N LEU A 23 -5.26 -13.76 7.80
CA LEU A 23 -4.59 -15.02 7.48
C LEU A 23 -3.08 -14.80 7.24
N LEU A 24 -2.71 -13.80 6.45
CA LEU A 24 -1.32 -13.39 6.23
C LEU A 24 -0.62 -13.05 7.55
N GLY A 25 -1.29 -12.31 8.44
CA GLY A 25 -0.76 -11.97 9.75
C GLY A 25 -0.43 -13.20 10.60
N VAL A 26 -1.34 -14.18 10.63
CA VAL A 26 -1.14 -15.44 11.37
C VAL A 26 -0.05 -16.29 10.74
N LEU A 27 -0.07 -16.48 9.42
CA LEU A 27 0.93 -17.28 8.71
C LEU A 27 2.33 -16.68 8.85
N THR A 28 2.47 -15.37 8.62
CA THR A 28 3.78 -14.70 8.76
C THR A 28 4.31 -14.82 10.20
N ALA A 29 3.46 -14.72 11.22
CA ALA A 29 3.88 -14.89 12.61
C ALA A 29 4.36 -16.33 12.89
N ARG A 30 3.68 -17.34 12.35
CA ARG A 30 4.08 -18.75 12.51
C ARG A 30 5.38 -19.09 11.77
N VAL A 31 5.55 -18.58 10.55
CA VAL A 31 6.69 -18.92 9.69
C VAL A 31 7.96 -18.14 10.08
N LEU A 32 7.83 -16.85 10.36
CA LEU A 32 8.99 -15.99 10.62
C LEU A 32 9.42 -16.02 12.09
N GLY A 33 8.55 -16.48 12.99
CA GLY A 33 8.72 -16.31 14.43
C GLY A 33 8.46 -14.86 14.89
N PRO A 34 8.35 -14.63 16.21
CA PRO A 34 7.92 -13.35 16.77
C PRO A 34 8.89 -12.20 16.46
N GLU A 35 10.19 -12.45 16.46
CA GLU A 35 11.22 -11.42 16.27
C GLU A 35 11.22 -10.87 14.83
N ARG A 36 11.30 -11.76 13.83
CA ARG A 36 11.30 -11.36 12.41
C ARG A 36 9.95 -10.81 11.96
N ARG A 37 8.85 -11.25 12.60
CA ARG A 37 7.51 -10.69 12.37
C ARG A 37 7.41 -9.23 12.82
N GLY A 38 8.04 -8.88 13.95
CA GLY A 38 8.12 -7.51 14.44
C GLY A 38 8.88 -6.59 13.47
N ILE A 39 10.01 -7.06 12.94
CA ILE A 39 10.77 -6.33 11.91
C ILE A 39 9.90 -6.12 10.67
N LEU A 40 9.22 -7.16 10.17
CA LEU A 40 8.32 -7.04 9.02
C LEU A 40 7.18 -6.05 9.28
N ALA A 41 6.60 -6.05 10.49
CA ALA A 41 5.57 -5.09 10.87
C ALA A 41 6.10 -3.67 10.78
N LEU A 42 7.28 -3.39 11.34
CA LEU A 42 7.88 -2.06 11.29
C LEU A 42 8.19 -1.61 9.86
N VAL A 43 8.78 -2.49 9.03
CA VAL A 43 9.11 -2.20 7.63
C VAL A 43 7.87 -1.89 6.79
N MET A 44 6.71 -2.47 7.11
CA MET A 44 5.46 -2.22 6.41
C MET A 44 4.69 -1.02 6.98
N THR A 45 4.63 -0.88 8.30
CA THR A 45 3.82 0.16 8.96
C THR A 45 4.41 1.54 8.74
N LEU A 46 5.74 1.72 8.87
CA LEU A 46 6.38 3.03 8.68
C LEU A 46 6.07 3.69 7.33
N PRO A 47 6.32 3.04 6.19
CA PRO A 47 6.02 3.65 4.91
C PRO A 47 4.51 3.87 4.73
N VAL A 48 3.64 2.95 5.17
CA VAL A 48 2.18 3.14 5.10
C VAL A 48 1.74 4.36 5.91
N THR A 49 2.27 4.54 7.13
CA THR A 49 2.00 5.70 7.97
C THR A 49 2.49 6.99 7.31
N LEU A 50 3.72 7.00 6.78
CA LEU A 50 4.27 8.14 6.04
C LEU A 50 3.40 8.52 4.83
N VAL A 51 2.99 7.54 4.02
CA VAL A 51 2.08 7.74 2.89
C VAL A 51 0.73 8.27 3.35
N THR A 52 0.19 7.76 4.46
CA THR A 52 -1.10 8.23 5.01
C THR A 52 -1.02 9.70 5.42
N PHE A 53 0.08 10.10 6.08
CA PHE A 53 0.31 11.49 6.43
C PHE A 53 0.61 12.36 5.22
N ALA A 54 1.32 11.88 4.21
CA ALA A 54 1.66 12.67 3.03
C ALA A 54 0.52 12.78 2.02
N ASP A 55 -0.39 11.81 1.99
CA ASP A 55 -1.57 11.89 1.13
C ASP A 55 -2.41 13.12 1.52
N LEU A 56 -2.50 13.53 2.80
CA LEU A 56 -3.21 14.74 3.27
C LEU A 56 -4.60 14.98 2.63
N GLY A 57 -5.26 13.94 2.13
CA GLY A 57 -6.52 14.07 1.38
C GLY A 57 -6.38 14.44 -0.11
N ILE A 58 -5.18 14.52 -0.67
CA ILE A 58 -4.88 14.69 -2.11
C ILE A 58 -5.60 13.63 -2.94
N SER A 59 -5.56 12.35 -2.53
CA SER A 59 -6.32 11.29 -3.20
C SER A 59 -7.83 11.58 -3.24
N ARG A 60 -8.40 12.18 -2.19
CA ARG A 60 -9.83 12.56 -2.16
C ARG A 60 -10.12 13.79 -3.03
N ALA A 61 -9.23 14.78 -3.01
CA ALA A 61 -9.32 15.97 -3.87
C ALA A 61 -9.27 15.58 -5.36
N ASN A 62 -8.40 14.65 -5.73
CA ASN A 62 -8.33 14.10 -7.09
C ASN A 62 -9.66 13.44 -7.50
N ILE A 63 -10.26 12.61 -6.64
CA ILE A 63 -11.57 11.98 -6.91
C ILE A 63 -12.66 13.05 -7.15
N TYR A 64 -12.71 14.09 -6.32
CA TYR A 64 -13.67 15.17 -6.47
C TYR A 64 -13.48 15.97 -7.77
N LEU A 65 -12.24 16.35 -8.09
CA LEU A 65 -11.89 17.09 -9.30
C LEU A 65 -12.17 16.28 -10.58
N ILE A 66 -11.93 14.97 -10.56
CA ILE A 66 -12.28 14.05 -11.67
C ILE A 66 -13.80 13.98 -11.84
N GLY A 67 -14.55 13.84 -10.74
CA GLY A 67 -16.01 13.78 -10.78
C GLY A 67 -16.66 15.06 -11.33
N ARG A 68 -16.03 16.22 -11.09
CA ARG A 68 -16.49 17.53 -11.55
C ARG A 68 -15.99 17.84 -12.97
N ARG A 69 -16.44 17.04 -13.96
CA ARG A 69 -16.42 17.13 -15.46
C ARG A 69 -15.60 18.23 -16.21
N GLY A 70 -14.50 18.76 -15.68
CA GLY A 70 -13.81 19.92 -16.25
C GLY A 70 -12.42 19.65 -16.83
N ARG A 71 -11.85 18.46 -16.65
CA ARG A 71 -10.47 18.11 -17.03
C ARG A 71 -10.40 16.74 -17.70
N SER A 72 -9.51 16.56 -18.66
CA SER A 72 -9.35 15.27 -19.35
C SER A 72 -8.75 14.22 -18.41
N PRO A 73 -9.11 12.93 -18.55
CA PRO A 73 -8.55 11.83 -17.76
C PRO A 73 -7.02 11.80 -17.73
N GLN A 74 -6.40 12.11 -18.87
CA GLN A 74 -4.96 12.14 -19.06
C GLN A 74 -4.30 13.23 -18.24
N GLN A 75 -4.86 14.45 -18.24
CA GLN A 75 -4.33 15.57 -17.44
C GLN A 75 -4.35 15.25 -15.95
N ILE A 76 -5.37 14.53 -15.50
CA ILE A 76 -5.51 14.18 -14.09
C ILE A 76 -4.56 13.05 -13.70
N ALA A 77 -4.40 12.04 -14.55
CA ALA A 77 -3.42 10.99 -14.35
C ALA A 77 -1.98 11.54 -14.31
N SER A 78 -1.63 12.46 -15.22
CA SER A 78 -0.33 13.14 -15.22
C SER A 78 -0.12 13.98 -13.96
N ASN A 79 -1.14 14.72 -13.52
CA ASN A 79 -1.06 15.51 -12.29
C ASN A 79 -0.88 14.61 -11.06
N ALA A 80 -1.67 13.54 -10.94
CA ALA A 80 -1.56 12.59 -9.85
C ALA A 80 -0.18 11.88 -9.84
N LEU A 81 0.35 11.52 -11.01
CA LEU A 81 1.69 10.96 -11.12
C LEU A 81 2.76 11.97 -10.67
N PHE A 82 2.66 13.23 -11.10
CA PHE A 82 3.57 14.29 -10.67
C PHE A 82 3.52 14.49 -9.15
N PHE A 83 2.31 14.57 -8.56
CA PHE A 83 2.15 14.67 -7.12
C PHE A 83 2.70 13.45 -6.37
N ALA A 84 2.46 12.23 -6.85
CA ALA A 84 2.98 11.02 -6.24
C ALA A 84 4.52 10.98 -6.26
N LEU A 85 5.14 11.37 -7.38
CA LEU A 85 6.59 11.44 -7.51
C LEU A 85 7.19 12.57 -6.66
N ALA A 86 6.59 13.76 -6.65
CA ALA A 86 7.06 14.89 -5.87
C ALA A 86 6.97 14.63 -4.36
N THR A 87 5.81 14.13 -3.88
CA THR A 87 5.62 13.75 -2.47
C THR A 87 6.49 12.56 -2.09
N GLY A 88 6.63 11.57 -2.97
CA GLY A 88 7.51 10.43 -2.77
C GLY A 88 8.99 10.83 -2.65
N ALA A 89 9.46 11.71 -3.53
CA ALA A 89 10.82 12.26 -3.47
C ALA A 89 11.03 13.09 -2.21
N PHE A 90 10.07 13.94 -1.85
CA PHE A 90 10.11 14.74 -0.63
C PHE A 90 10.19 13.89 0.64
N LEU A 91 9.32 12.88 0.76
CA LEU A 91 9.35 11.93 1.88
C LEU A 91 10.64 11.11 1.90
N GLY A 92 11.09 10.63 0.73
CA GLY A 92 12.33 9.87 0.61
C GLY A 92 13.54 10.68 1.06
N LEU A 93 13.64 11.92 0.61
CA LEU A 93 14.70 12.84 1.03
C LEU A 93 14.60 13.14 2.53
N GLY A 94 13.40 13.44 3.04
CA GLY A 94 13.17 13.69 4.46
C GLY A 94 13.62 12.51 5.32
N LEU A 95 13.18 11.29 5.00
CA LEU A 95 13.58 10.07 5.70
C LEU A 95 15.09 9.81 5.60
N TRP A 96 15.70 10.07 4.45
CA TRP A 96 17.14 9.93 4.26
C TRP A 96 17.95 10.92 5.11
N LEU A 97 17.47 12.15 5.28
CA LEU A 97 18.08 13.17 6.14
C LEU A 97 17.95 12.81 7.62
N VAL A 98 16.77 12.35 8.07
CA VAL A 98 16.54 11.99 9.48
C VAL A 98 16.93 10.55 9.81
N ARG A 99 17.54 9.79 8.88
CA ARG A 99 17.84 8.36 9.06
C ARG A 99 18.58 8.03 10.34
N GLY A 100 19.52 8.90 10.74
CA GLY A 100 20.32 8.70 11.95
C GLY A 100 19.49 8.81 13.24
N LEU A 101 18.53 9.74 13.27
CA LEU A 101 17.57 9.87 14.37
C LEU A 101 16.56 8.73 14.34
N ALA A 102 16.02 8.40 13.17
CA ALA A 102 15.04 7.34 12.98
C ALA A 102 15.56 5.97 13.44
N LEU A 103 16.80 5.61 13.08
CA LEU A 103 17.45 4.36 13.50
C LEU A 103 17.75 4.31 15.01
N ARG A 104 17.86 5.46 15.68
CA ARG A 104 18.09 5.53 17.13
C ARG A 104 16.79 5.48 17.94
N THR A 105 15.69 5.98 17.39
CA THR A 105 14.39 6.07 18.07
C THR A 105 13.41 5.01 17.58
N LEU A 106 12.67 5.30 16.50
CA LEU A 106 11.56 4.49 15.98
C LEU A 106 11.99 3.15 15.37
N LEU A 107 13.19 3.10 14.80
CA LEU A 107 13.75 1.93 14.12
C LEU A 107 14.89 1.29 14.94
N ARG A 108 14.87 1.46 16.26
CA ARG A 108 15.90 0.90 17.15
C ARG A 108 15.97 -0.62 17.00
N GLY A 109 17.16 -1.13 16.71
CA GLY A 109 17.39 -2.56 16.49
C GLY A 109 17.11 -3.05 15.07
N LEU A 110 16.60 -2.21 14.16
CA LEU A 110 16.51 -2.57 12.75
C LEU A 110 17.86 -2.40 12.04
N PRO A 111 18.34 -3.43 11.32
CA PRO A 111 19.48 -3.29 10.43
C PRO A 111 19.27 -2.21 9.36
N ALA A 112 20.29 -1.39 9.10
CA ALA A 112 20.22 -0.26 8.15
C ALA A 112 19.77 -0.67 6.73
N ARG A 113 20.00 -1.92 6.32
CA ARG A 113 19.52 -2.47 5.04
C ARG A 113 18.00 -2.38 4.86
N TYR A 114 17.23 -2.46 5.95
CA TYR A 114 15.77 -2.35 5.88
C TYR A 114 15.29 -0.90 5.69
N LEU A 115 16.12 0.09 6.03
CA LEU A 115 15.82 1.50 5.77
C LEU A 115 15.84 1.80 4.26
N ALA A 116 16.76 1.17 3.51
CA ALA A 116 16.75 1.23 2.06
C ALA A 116 15.46 0.63 1.47
N LEU A 117 14.97 -0.48 2.03
CA LEU A 117 13.68 -1.06 1.63
C LEU A 117 12.52 -0.10 1.91
N ILE A 118 12.46 0.52 3.10
CA ILE A 118 11.41 1.50 3.43
C ILE A 118 11.45 2.68 2.45
N LEU A 119 12.65 3.24 2.19
CA LEU A 119 12.84 4.36 1.25
C LEU A 119 12.34 4.04 -0.16
N VAL A 120 12.58 2.81 -0.63
CA VAL A 120 12.10 2.36 -1.95
C VAL A 120 10.60 2.10 -1.90
N LEU A 121 10.07 1.47 -0.85
CA LEU A 121 8.65 1.14 -0.74
C LEU A 121 7.73 2.38 -0.66
N THR A 122 8.16 3.45 0.00
CA THR A 122 7.35 4.68 0.17
C THR A 122 6.83 5.28 -1.15
N PRO A 123 7.67 5.60 -2.16
CA PRO A 123 7.18 6.14 -3.43
C PRO A 123 6.32 5.14 -4.21
N PHE A 124 6.60 3.84 -4.16
CA PHE A 124 5.75 2.83 -4.79
C PHE A 124 4.36 2.77 -4.14
N LEU A 125 4.29 2.86 -2.81
CA LEU A 125 3.03 2.92 -2.08
C LEU A 125 2.22 4.17 -2.41
N LEU A 126 2.85 5.34 -2.55
CA LEU A 126 2.17 6.57 -3.00
C LEU A 126 1.60 6.43 -4.42
N LEU A 127 2.39 5.89 -5.34
CA LEU A 127 1.95 5.61 -6.71
C LEU A 127 0.74 4.66 -6.71
N TYR A 128 0.80 3.59 -5.91
CA TYR A 128 -0.29 2.63 -5.76
C TYR A 128 -1.57 3.28 -5.21
N THR A 129 -1.47 4.10 -4.15
CA THR A 129 -2.65 4.78 -3.56
C THR A 129 -3.28 5.75 -4.53
N HIS A 130 -2.48 6.53 -5.25
CA HIS A 130 -2.96 7.51 -6.22
C HIS A 130 -3.61 6.81 -7.42
N TRP A 131 -3.02 5.72 -7.92
CA TRP A 131 -3.58 4.94 -9.02
C TRP A 131 -4.94 4.34 -8.66
N LEU A 132 -5.04 3.76 -7.46
CA LEU A 132 -6.31 3.25 -6.93
C LEU A 132 -7.36 4.35 -6.76
N ALA A 133 -6.96 5.55 -6.33
CA ALA A 133 -7.86 6.69 -6.21
C ALA A 133 -8.43 7.10 -7.58
N ILE A 134 -7.60 7.11 -8.63
CA ILE A 134 -8.02 7.39 -10.01
C ILE A 134 -9.04 6.35 -10.52
N LEU A 135 -8.76 5.06 -10.32
CA LEU A 135 -9.67 3.99 -10.72
C LEU A 135 -11.04 4.11 -10.05
N ARG A 136 -11.03 4.42 -8.75
CA ARG A 136 -12.24 4.69 -7.98
C ARG A 136 -12.98 5.93 -8.49
N ALA A 137 -12.25 6.99 -8.86
CA ALA A 137 -12.84 8.21 -9.42
C ALA A 137 -13.57 7.95 -10.75
N PHE A 138 -12.99 7.13 -11.62
CA PHE A 138 -13.62 6.70 -12.88
C PHE A 138 -14.74 5.67 -12.70
N GLN A 139 -15.17 5.39 -11.46
CA GLN A 139 -16.21 4.41 -11.14
C GLN A 139 -15.87 2.99 -11.64
N ARG A 140 -14.58 2.67 -11.87
CA ARG A 140 -14.12 1.34 -12.26
C ARG A 140 -13.94 0.45 -11.02
N PHE A 141 -15.03 0.27 -10.27
CA PHE A 141 -15.01 -0.42 -8.97
C PHE A 141 -14.59 -1.89 -9.07
N GLU A 142 -14.93 -2.57 -10.17
CA GLU A 142 -14.57 -3.98 -10.39
C GLU A 142 -13.04 -4.13 -10.48
N LEU A 143 -12.38 -3.31 -11.29
CA LEU A 143 -10.92 -3.33 -11.45
C LEU A 143 -10.22 -2.84 -10.17
N PHE A 144 -10.80 -1.85 -9.49
CA PHE A 144 -10.33 -1.39 -8.17
C PHE A 144 -10.36 -2.52 -7.13
N ASN A 145 -11.47 -3.25 -7.03
CA ASN A 145 -11.61 -4.37 -6.10
C ASN A 145 -10.68 -5.53 -6.47
N LEU A 146 -10.58 -5.86 -7.76
CA LEU A 146 -9.72 -6.93 -8.26
C LEU A 146 -8.24 -6.66 -7.92
N ILE A 147 -7.72 -5.46 -8.20
CA ILE A 147 -6.32 -5.11 -7.88
C ILE A 147 -6.05 -5.21 -6.38
N ARG A 148 -6.99 -4.78 -5.54
CA ARG A 148 -6.86 -4.85 -4.08
C ARG A 148 -6.90 -6.28 -3.54
N LEU A 149 -7.65 -7.17 -4.18
CA LEU A 149 -7.71 -8.61 -3.85
C LEU A 149 -6.46 -9.36 -4.34
N LEU A 150 -5.92 -9.01 -5.51
CA LEU A 150 -4.76 -9.67 -6.08
C LEU A 150 -3.51 -9.54 -5.20
N MET A 151 -3.33 -8.42 -4.50
CA MET A 151 -2.15 -8.20 -3.67
C MET A 151 -2.04 -9.15 -2.46
N PRO A 152 -3.05 -9.29 -1.58
CA PRO A 152 -2.97 -10.27 -0.49
C PRO A 152 -3.01 -11.72 -1.02
N LEU A 153 -3.72 -11.99 -2.11
CA LEU A 153 -3.72 -13.33 -2.73
C LEU A 153 -2.34 -13.73 -3.28
N SER A 154 -1.63 -12.81 -3.93
CA SER A 154 -0.30 -13.09 -4.46
C SER A 154 0.71 -13.32 -3.33
N LEU A 155 0.64 -12.54 -2.25
CA LEU A 155 1.47 -12.75 -1.05
C LEU A 155 1.19 -14.10 -0.38
N LEU A 156 -0.08 -14.50 -0.27
CA LEU A 156 -0.44 -15.83 0.24
C LEU A 156 0.06 -16.94 -0.66
N GLY A 157 -0.08 -16.79 -1.98
CA GLY A 157 0.43 -17.75 -2.96
C GLY A 157 1.96 -17.90 -2.87
N MET A 158 2.69 -16.78 -2.80
CA MET A 158 4.14 -16.78 -2.63
C MET A 158 4.57 -17.42 -1.31
N MET A 159 3.87 -17.11 -0.21
CA MET A 159 4.15 -17.71 1.10
C MET A 159 3.88 -19.22 1.09
N GLY A 160 2.76 -19.65 0.51
CA GLY A 160 2.42 -21.07 0.37
C GLY A 160 3.45 -21.82 -0.48
N ALA A 161 3.85 -21.25 -1.63
CA ALA A 161 4.88 -21.82 -2.48
C ALA A 161 6.23 -21.93 -1.75
N ALA A 162 6.65 -20.90 -1.02
CA ALA A 162 7.87 -20.95 -0.22
C ALA A 162 7.80 -22.06 0.83
N LEU A 163 6.69 -22.21 1.54
CA LEU A 163 6.53 -23.26 2.55
C LEU A 163 6.58 -24.66 1.96
N LEU A 164 5.96 -24.88 0.80
CA LEU A 164 6.01 -26.16 0.10
C LEU A 164 7.44 -26.52 -0.34
N VAL A 165 8.22 -25.55 -0.82
CA VAL A 165 9.62 -25.77 -1.20
C VAL A 165 10.49 -26.07 0.02
N PHE A 166 10.28 -25.39 1.15
CA PHE A 166 11.12 -25.56 2.35
C PHE A 166 10.74 -26.77 3.22
N HIS A 167 9.49 -27.24 3.21
CA HIS A 167 9.05 -28.41 4.00
C HIS A 167 8.86 -29.68 3.15
N GLY A 168 8.81 -29.56 1.83
CA GLY A 168 8.67 -30.68 0.90
C GLY A 168 9.98 -31.19 0.30
N GLY A 169 11.13 -30.79 0.86
CA GLY A 169 12.47 -31.23 0.48
C GLY A 169 13.18 -31.97 1.61
#